data_AF-A0A6B3FC00-F1
#
_entry.id   AF-A0A6B3FC00-F1
#
_cell.length_a   1.000
_cell.length_b   1.000
_cell.length_c   1.000
_cell.angle_alpha   90.00
_cell.angle_beta   90.00
_cell.angle_gamma   90.00
#
_symmetry.space_group_name_H-M   'P 1'
#
loop_
_entity.id
_entity.type
_entity.pdbx_description
1 polymer ?
#
loop_
_entity_poly.entity_id
_entity_poly.type
_entity_poly.pdbx_seq_one_letter_code
_entity_poly.pdbx_strand_id
1 'polypeptide(L)'
;TALFERPAKLAELETATVLQLFTPQYPSGGVSVAAATATEGQQWLVMLMGYGDERPGRTIDEFRANCALLPAIFGDITSGDVTRDVVPYHQAESRRRHFTEAGRLPARLVGMGDAVASFNPVYGQGMSSAALHASCLASYLDSGADPGEAATEFFRLQQVVVDAAWAVSAGGDAARIDAENGTEVPEEVRR
;
A
#
# COMPACT_ATOMS: atom_id res chain seq x y z
N THR A 1 -2.30 -3.96 -11.67
CA THR A 1 -2.77 -2.62 -12.07
C THR A 1 -2.81 -2.53 -13.59
N ALA A 2 -3.65 -1.69 -14.15
CA ALA A 2 -3.72 -1.40 -15.59
C ALA A 2 -3.94 0.11 -15.81
N LEU A 3 -3.62 0.61 -17.01
CA LEU A 3 -3.88 2.00 -17.38
C LEU A 3 -4.89 2.07 -18.52
N PHE A 4 -5.89 2.94 -18.38
CA PHE A 4 -6.92 3.20 -19.38
C PHE A 4 -6.92 4.67 -19.76
N GLU A 5 -7.30 4.99 -21.00
CA GLU A 5 -7.54 6.36 -21.39
C GLU A 5 -8.68 6.98 -20.60
N ARG A 6 -8.51 8.25 -20.23
CA ARG A 6 -9.52 9.07 -19.61
C ARG A 6 -9.98 10.15 -20.61
N PRO A 7 -11.27 10.19 -20.97
CA PRO A 7 -11.77 11.13 -21.97
C PRO A 7 -11.81 12.58 -21.46
N ALA A 8 -12.20 12.80 -20.20
CA ALA A 8 -12.31 14.13 -19.61
C ALA A 8 -10.98 14.65 -19.05
N LYS A 9 -10.79 15.96 -18.97
CA LYS A 9 -9.64 16.54 -18.26
C LYS A 9 -9.86 16.50 -16.76
N LEU A 10 -8.77 16.53 -15.98
CA LEU A 10 -8.84 16.49 -14.52
C LEU A 10 -9.74 17.60 -13.94
N ALA A 11 -9.67 18.82 -14.49
CA ALA A 11 -10.48 19.95 -14.04
C ALA A 11 -11.98 19.79 -14.34
N GLU A 12 -12.35 18.86 -15.20
CA GLU A 12 -13.73 18.59 -15.64
C GLU A 12 -14.28 17.31 -14.99
N LEU A 13 -13.45 16.57 -14.24
CA LEU A 13 -13.87 15.35 -13.56
C LEU A 13 -14.69 15.68 -12.32
N GLU A 14 -15.86 15.07 -12.23
CA GLU A 14 -16.64 15.03 -10.99
C GLU A 14 -15.95 14.17 -9.92
N THR A 15 -15.32 13.06 -10.33
CA THR A 15 -14.59 12.15 -9.45
C THR A 15 -13.19 11.95 -9.98
N ALA A 16 -12.16 12.31 -9.21
CA ALA A 16 -10.75 12.09 -9.57
C ALA A 16 -10.18 10.78 -9.01
N THR A 17 -10.79 10.26 -7.95
CA THR A 17 -10.38 9.01 -7.29
C THR A 17 -11.60 8.26 -6.78
N VAL A 18 -11.62 6.95 -7.02
CA VAL A 18 -12.57 6.00 -6.42
C VAL A 18 -11.74 4.97 -5.67
N LEU A 19 -12.09 4.69 -4.43
CA LEU A 19 -11.53 3.61 -3.64
C LEU A 19 -12.68 2.84 -3.01
N GLN A 20 -12.68 1.53 -3.19
CA GLN A 20 -13.66 0.63 -2.61
C GLN A 20 -12.95 -0.52 -1.89
N LEU A 21 -13.26 -0.69 -0.61
CA LEU A 21 -12.85 -1.85 0.18
C LEU A 21 -14.06 -2.76 0.37
N PHE A 22 -13.85 -4.04 0.13
CA PHE A 22 -14.89 -5.06 0.23
C PHE A 22 -14.66 -5.93 1.45
N THR A 23 -15.73 -6.19 2.20
CA THR A 23 -15.68 -7.22 3.24
C THR A 23 -15.56 -8.59 2.58
N PRO A 24 -14.99 -9.60 3.26
CA PRO A 24 -14.82 -10.94 2.70
C PRO A 24 -16.11 -11.58 2.16
N GLN A 25 -17.28 -11.20 2.71
CA GLN A 25 -18.58 -11.73 2.30
C GLN A 25 -19.19 -11.02 1.09
N TYR A 26 -18.61 -9.90 0.64
CA TYR A 26 -19.14 -9.18 -0.52
C TYR A 26 -18.83 -9.97 -1.81
N PRO A 27 -19.78 -10.11 -2.75
CA PRO A 27 -19.62 -10.93 -3.95
C PRO A 27 -18.78 -10.21 -5.04
N SER A 28 -17.55 -9.84 -4.74
CA SER A 28 -16.64 -9.09 -5.63
C SER A 28 -15.78 -9.98 -6.55
N GLY A 29 -16.01 -11.30 -6.57
CA GLY A 29 -15.18 -12.22 -7.35
C GLY A 29 -13.72 -12.28 -6.90
N GLY A 30 -13.48 -12.17 -5.58
CA GLY A 30 -12.13 -12.23 -5.00
C GLY A 30 -11.43 -10.87 -4.86
N VAL A 31 -11.99 -9.80 -5.44
CA VAL A 31 -11.45 -8.44 -5.28
C VAL A 31 -11.75 -7.91 -3.88
N SER A 32 -10.72 -7.70 -3.08
CA SER A 32 -10.85 -7.12 -1.74
C SER A 32 -10.70 -5.60 -1.73
N VAL A 33 -9.93 -5.05 -2.66
CA VAL A 33 -9.81 -3.60 -2.85
C VAL A 33 -9.79 -3.27 -4.33
N ALA A 34 -10.56 -2.26 -4.72
CA ALA A 34 -10.51 -1.67 -6.04
C ALA A 34 -10.26 -0.17 -5.93
N ALA A 35 -9.31 0.34 -6.69
CA ALA A 35 -9.01 1.76 -6.77
C ALA A 35 -8.89 2.21 -8.22
N ALA A 36 -9.42 3.38 -8.52
CA ALA A 36 -9.20 4.07 -9.78
C ALA A 36 -8.81 5.51 -9.47
N THR A 37 -7.72 6.00 -10.05
CA THR A 37 -7.23 7.35 -9.83
C THR A 37 -6.83 7.97 -11.15
N ALA A 38 -7.27 9.21 -11.35
CA ALA A 38 -6.82 10.04 -12.46
C ALA A 38 -5.34 10.34 -12.32
N THR A 39 -4.57 10.04 -13.36
CA THR A 39 -3.13 10.34 -13.43
C THR A 39 -2.85 11.30 -14.57
N GLU A 40 -1.61 11.76 -14.64
CA GLU A 40 -1.11 12.54 -15.77
C GLU A 40 -1.30 11.78 -17.09
N GLY A 41 -1.21 12.51 -18.21
CA GLY A 41 -1.33 11.89 -19.54
C GLY A 41 -2.76 11.50 -19.94
N GLN A 42 -3.79 12.04 -19.27
CA GLN A 42 -5.19 11.68 -19.53
C GLN A 42 -5.45 10.18 -19.32
N GLN A 43 -4.98 9.65 -18.19
CA GLN A 43 -5.10 8.23 -17.89
C GLN A 43 -5.84 7.99 -16.56
N TRP A 44 -6.46 6.83 -16.49
CA TRP A 44 -6.88 6.19 -15.25
C TRP A 44 -5.86 5.13 -14.87
N LEU A 45 -5.29 5.23 -13.67
CA LEU A 45 -4.62 4.12 -13.01
C LEU A 45 -5.65 3.31 -12.23
N VAL A 46 -5.85 2.06 -12.64
CA VAL A 46 -6.80 1.15 -11.98
C VAL A 46 -6.05 0.00 -11.32
N MET A 47 -6.40 -0.26 -10.08
CA MET A 47 -5.85 -1.31 -9.23
C MET A 47 -6.97 -2.19 -8.72
N LEU A 48 -6.79 -3.50 -8.87
CA LEU A 48 -7.56 -4.52 -8.19
C LEU A 48 -6.60 -5.31 -7.30
N MET A 49 -7.00 -5.56 -6.07
CA MET A 49 -6.25 -6.35 -5.08
C MET A 49 -7.14 -7.47 -4.55
N GLY A 50 -6.55 -8.64 -4.37
CA GLY A 50 -7.14 -9.76 -3.66
C GLY A 50 -6.11 -10.33 -2.66
N TYR A 51 -6.58 -11.18 -1.76
CA TYR A 51 -5.74 -11.85 -0.75
C TYR A 51 -5.54 -13.32 -1.11
N GLY A 52 -4.38 -13.87 -0.77
CA GLY A 52 -4.08 -15.29 -0.97
C GLY A 52 -4.16 -15.72 -2.44
N ASP A 53 -5.01 -16.70 -2.72
CA ASP A 53 -5.20 -17.24 -4.08
C ASP A 53 -6.20 -16.45 -4.92
N GLU A 54 -6.92 -15.49 -4.32
CA GLU A 54 -7.82 -14.58 -5.03
C GLU A 54 -7.01 -13.57 -5.83
N ARG A 55 -6.82 -13.86 -7.12
CA ARG A 55 -5.98 -13.06 -8.03
C ARG A 55 -6.88 -12.39 -9.07
N PRO A 56 -6.97 -11.04 -9.10
CA PRO A 56 -7.84 -10.28 -10.01
C PRO A 56 -7.53 -10.35 -11.52
N GLY A 57 -6.97 -11.45 -12.01
CA GLY A 57 -6.61 -11.67 -13.41
C GLY A 57 -5.23 -11.12 -13.79
N ARG A 58 -4.73 -11.56 -14.94
CA ARG A 58 -3.46 -11.11 -15.55
C ARG A 58 -3.65 -10.57 -16.97
N THR A 59 -4.86 -10.65 -17.51
CA THR A 59 -5.23 -10.14 -18.83
C THR A 59 -6.24 -8.99 -18.70
N ILE A 60 -6.32 -8.15 -19.73
CA ILE A 60 -7.29 -7.04 -19.75
C ILE A 60 -8.73 -7.55 -19.72
N ASP A 61 -9.02 -8.67 -20.39
CA ASP A 61 -10.37 -9.24 -20.42
C ASP A 61 -10.82 -9.71 -19.03
N GLU A 62 -9.95 -10.43 -18.31
CA GLU A 62 -10.21 -10.79 -16.91
C GLU A 62 -10.34 -9.56 -16.02
N PHE A 63 -9.49 -8.55 -16.22
CA PHE A 63 -9.50 -7.31 -15.44
C PHE A 63 -10.83 -6.56 -15.61
N ARG A 64 -11.30 -6.40 -16.84
CA ARG A 64 -12.60 -5.79 -17.16
C ARG A 64 -13.76 -6.63 -16.65
N ALA A 65 -13.69 -7.95 -16.77
CA ALA A 65 -14.69 -8.86 -16.23
C ALA A 65 -14.82 -8.71 -14.70
N ASN A 66 -13.70 -8.59 -13.98
CA ASN A 66 -13.70 -8.31 -12.55
C ASN A 66 -14.30 -6.92 -12.26
N CYS A 67 -13.92 -5.87 -13.00
CA CYS A 67 -14.52 -4.53 -12.84
C CYS A 67 -16.03 -4.50 -13.05
N ALA A 68 -16.58 -5.36 -13.91
CA ALA A 68 -18.03 -5.46 -14.15
C ALA A 68 -18.82 -6.04 -12.96
N LEU A 69 -18.14 -6.71 -12.01
CA LEU A 69 -18.74 -7.20 -10.76
C LEU A 69 -18.75 -6.14 -9.65
N LEU A 70 -18.06 -5.02 -9.86
CA LEU A 70 -17.92 -3.94 -8.88
C LEU A 70 -18.96 -2.84 -9.15
N PRO A 71 -19.06 -1.79 -8.30
CA PRO A 71 -19.90 -0.63 -8.61
C PRO A 71 -19.63 -0.08 -10.02
N ALA A 72 -20.70 0.32 -10.72
CA ALA A 72 -20.70 0.60 -12.16
C ALA A 72 -19.56 1.53 -12.64
N ILE A 73 -19.15 2.47 -11.78
CA ILE A 73 -18.04 3.39 -12.04
C ILE A 73 -16.73 2.69 -12.45
N PHE A 74 -16.44 1.48 -11.94
CA PHE A 74 -15.25 0.72 -12.35
C PHE A 74 -15.37 0.19 -13.78
N GLY A 75 -16.57 -0.23 -14.19
CA GLY A 75 -16.84 -0.60 -15.59
C GLY A 75 -16.72 0.60 -16.52
N ASP A 76 -17.30 1.74 -16.13
CA ASP A 76 -17.25 2.97 -16.91
C ASP A 76 -15.80 3.46 -17.09
N ILE A 77 -15.01 3.49 -16.02
CA ILE A 77 -13.60 3.89 -16.04
C ILE A 77 -12.75 2.97 -16.92
N THR A 78 -13.01 1.67 -16.90
CA THR A 78 -12.21 0.67 -17.65
C THR A 78 -12.71 0.43 -19.09
N SER A 79 -13.75 1.15 -19.51
CA SER A 79 -14.31 1.10 -20.87
C SER A 79 -13.41 1.76 -21.92
N GLY A 80 -12.57 2.72 -21.50
CA GLY A 80 -11.61 3.41 -22.37
C GLY A 80 -10.51 2.50 -22.92
N ASP A 81 -9.75 3.03 -23.88
CA ASP A 81 -8.66 2.29 -24.52
C ASP A 81 -7.55 1.95 -23.52
N VAL A 82 -6.96 0.77 -23.65
CA VAL A 82 -5.86 0.34 -22.80
C VAL A 82 -4.59 1.03 -23.25
N THR A 83 -4.01 1.82 -22.35
CA THR A 83 -2.72 2.50 -22.60
C THR A 83 -1.54 1.74 -22.01
N ARG A 84 -1.81 0.84 -21.04
CA ARG A 84 -0.85 -0.13 -20.54
C ARG A 84 -1.57 -1.38 -20.04
N ASP A 85 -1.08 -2.53 -20.49
CA ASP A 85 -1.55 -3.85 -20.06
C ASP A 85 -1.43 -4.07 -18.55
N VAL A 86 -2.08 -5.14 -18.07
CA VAL A 86 -2.09 -5.53 -16.66
C VAL A 86 -0.67 -5.87 -16.19
N VAL A 87 -0.19 -5.13 -15.20
CA VAL A 87 1.03 -5.43 -14.46
C VAL A 87 0.64 -6.06 -13.13
N PRO A 88 0.87 -7.37 -12.93
CA PRO A 88 0.63 -8.04 -11.66
C PRO A 88 1.76 -7.68 -10.68
N TYR A 89 1.38 -7.56 -9.41
CA TYR A 89 2.30 -7.43 -8.29
C TYR A 89 1.82 -8.33 -7.17
N HIS A 90 2.76 -8.98 -6.48
CA HIS A 90 2.48 -9.86 -5.36
C HIS A 90 3.43 -9.52 -4.22
N GLN A 91 2.86 -9.18 -3.07
CA GLN A 91 3.59 -9.10 -1.82
C GLN A 91 3.29 -10.36 -1.03
N ALA A 92 4.33 -11.12 -0.69
CA ALA A 92 4.17 -12.37 0.06
C ALA A 92 3.83 -12.12 1.54
N GLU A 93 4.46 -11.13 2.15
CA GLU A 93 4.30 -10.82 3.56
C GLU A 93 4.57 -9.33 3.85
N SER A 94 3.91 -8.82 4.88
CA SER A 94 4.36 -7.61 5.58
C SER A 94 5.59 -7.96 6.41
N ARG A 95 6.64 -7.15 6.35
CA ARG A 95 7.91 -7.42 7.05
C ARG A 95 8.41 -6.19 7.77
N ARG A 96 8.78 -6.36 9.04
CA ARG A 96 9.38 -5.33 9.89
C ARG A 96 10.76 -5.77 10.35
N ARG A 97 11.74 -4.85 10.31
CA ARG A 97 13.09 -5.07 10.84
C ARG A 97 13.35 -4.11 11.99
N HIS A 98 13.74 -4.66 13.13
CA HIS A 98 13.93 -3.92 14.38
C HIS A 98 15.38 -3.42 14.49
N PHE A 99 15.72 -2.36 13.75
CA PHE A 99 17.09 -1.82 13.75
C PHE A 99 17.52 -1.26 15.12
N THR A 100 16.60 -0.82 15.96
CA THR A 100 16.88 -0.37 17.34
C THR A 100 17.27 -1.51 18.29
N GLU A 101 16.96 -2.76 17.93
CA GLU A 101 17.33 -3.96 18.68
C GLU A 101 18.60 -4.63 18.12
N ALA A 102 19.18 -4.08 17.05
CA ALA A 102 20.39 -4.61 16.44
C ALA A 102 21.61 -4.33 17.33
N GLY A 103 22.27 -5.38 17.80
CA GLY A 103 23.42 -5.25 18.72
C GLY A 103 24.67 -4.59 18.11
N ARG A 104 24.83 -4.61 16.78
CA ARG A 104 25.92 -3.87 16.09
C ARG A 104 25.44 -3.35 14.74
N LEU A 105 25.52 -2.04 14.57
CA LEU A 105 25.21 -1.36 13.32
C LEU A 105 26.49 -0.73 12.73
N PRO A 106 26.71 -0.84 11.41
CA PRO A 106 27.82 -0.16 10.77
C PRO A 106 27.61 1.35 10.77
N ALA A 107 28.70 2.10 10.92
CA ALA A 107 28.71 3.54 10.69
C ALA A 107 28.42 3.87 9.22
N ARG A 108 27.95 5.10 8.96
CA ARG A 108 27.68 5.63 7.61
C ARG A 108 26.67 4.83 6.77
N LEU A 109 25.87 3.97 7.39
CA LEU A 109 24.83 3.20 6.72
C LEU A 109 23.51 3.33 7.46
N VAL A 110 22.45 3.65 6.72
CA VAL A 110 21.06 3.70 7.22
C VAL A 110 20.13 2.95 6.28
N GLY A 111 19.11 2.30 6.84
CA GLY A 111 18.01 1.70 6.08
C GLY A 111 16.79 2.64 6.07
N MET A 112 16.06 2.68 4.96
CA MET A 112 14.83 3.48 4.81
C MET A 112 13.78 2.77 3.95
N GLY A 113 12.54 3.26 4.00
CA GLY A 113 11.39 2.65 3.31
C GLY A 113 11.23 1.15 3.57
N ASP A 114 10.91 0.41 2.52
CA ASP A 114 10.67 -1.04 2.56
C ASP A 114 11.88 -1.88 3.01
N ALA A 115 13.10 -1.32 2.97
CA ALA A 115 14.27 -1.97 3.55
C ALA A 115 14.13 -2.13 5.08
N VAL A 116 13.35 -1.25 5.73
CA VAL A 116 13.09 -1.26 7.17
C VAL A 116 11.76 -1.92 7.48
N ALA A 117 10.69 -1.46 6.83
CA ALA A 117 9.36 -1.99 7.01
C ALA A 117 8.58 -1.95 5.70
N SER A 118 8.13 -3.12 5.22
CA SER A 118 7.19 -3.25 4.12
C SER A 118 5.82 -3.62 4.69
N PHE A 119 4.82 -2.78 4.44
CA PHE A 119 3.47 -2.92 4.98
C PHE A 119 2.52 -3.54 3.96
N ASN A 120 1.31 -3.91 4.37
CA ASN A 120 0.27 -4.28 3.43
C ASN A 120 -0.09 -3.06 2.56
N PRO A 121 0.07 -3.13 1.22
CA PRO A 121 -0.11 -1.99 0.33
C PRO A 121 -1.58 -1.54 0.22
N VAL A 122 -2.55 -2.33 0.71
CA VAL A 122 -3.97 -1.95 0.79
C VAL A 122 -4.18 -0.61 1.49
N TYR A 123 -3.34 -0.28 2.47
CA TYR A 123 -3.47 0.92 3.29
C TYR A 123 -2.76 2.15 2.72
N GLY A 124 -2.05 2.03 1.57
CA GLY A 124 -1.51 3.18 0.84
C GLY A 124 -0.40 3.98 1.55
N GLN A 125 0.27 3.39 2.54
CA GLN A 125 1.14 4.13 3.46
C GLN A 125 2.65 4.07 3.17
N GLY A 126 3.09 3.19 2.25
CA GLY A 126 4.53 2.93 2.03
C GLY A 126 5.35 4.17 1.65
N MET A 127 4.88 4.96 0.67
CA MET A 127 5.57 6.17 0.23
C MET A 127 5.62 7.25 1.33
N SER A 128 4.50 7.43 2.06
CA SER A 128 4.44 8.37 3.17
C SER A 128 5.38 7.97 4.32
N SER A 129 5.43 6.68 4.67
CA SER A 129 6.39 6.15 5.64
C SER A 129 7.84 6.38 5.20
N ALA A 130 8.17 6.09 3.94
CA ALA A 130 9.52 6.32 3.41
C ALA A 130 9.91 7.82 3.44
N ALA A 131 8.99 8.72 3.10
CA ALA A 131 9.21 10.16 3.18
C ALA A 131 9.43 10.64 4.62
N LEU A 132 8.66 10.10 5.58
CA LEU A 132 8.85 10.39 7.00
C LEU A 132 10.18 9.83 7.52
N HIS A 133 10.65 8.67 7.03
CA HIS A 133 12.01 8.18 7.35
C HIS A 133 13.08 9.17 6.86
N ALA A 134 12.91 9.75 5.67
CA ALA A 134 13.83 10.79 5.18
C ALA A 134 13.78 12.05 6.06
N SER A 135 12.61 12.44 6.57
CA SER A 135 12.49 13.52 7.54
C SER A 135 13.23 13.21 8.84
N CYS A 136 13.12 11.99 9.37
CA CYS A 136 13.87 11.56 10.55
C CYS A 136 15.39 11.62 10.30
N LEU A 137 15.83 11.22 9.10
CA LEU A 137 17.25 11.29 8.73
C LEU A 137 17.74 12.74 8.68
N ALA A 138 16.95 13.65 8.10
CA ALA A 138 17.28 15.07 8.07
C ALA A 138 17.44 15.64 9.50
N SER A 139 16.47 15.38 10.39
CA SER A 139 16.54 15.83 11.79
C SER A 139 17.74 15.25 12.55
N TYR A 140 18.08 13.98 12.30
CA TYR A 140 19.27 13.34 12.90
C TYR A 140 20.56 14.02 12.43
N LEU A 141 20.70 14.30 11.13
CA LEU A 141 21.89 14.96 10.59
C LEU A 141 22.01 16.41 11.07
N ASP A 142 20.91 17.16 11.11
CA ASP A 142 20.87 18.54 11.57
C ASP A 142 21.21 18.70 13.07
N SER A 143 21.08 17.63 13.85
CA SER A 143 21.49 17.61 15.26
C SER A 143 23.01 17.68 15.46
N GLY A 144 23.80 17.57 14.39
CA GLY A 144 25.26 17.53 14.44
C GLY A 144 25.82 16.14 14.77
N ALA A 145 25.03 15.09 14.56
CA ALA A 145 25.46 13.72 14.78
C ALA A 145 26.67 13.34 13.91
N ASP A 146 27.62 12.57 14.46
CA ASP A 146 28.79 12.09 13.73
C ASP A 146 28.44 10.88 12.85
N PRO A 147 28.51 10.97 11.50
CA PRO A 147 28.30 9.82 10.63
C PRO A 147 29.32 8.69 10.82
N GLY A 148 30.44 8.95 11.50
CA GLY A 148 31.42 7.96 11.93
C GLY A 148 30.91 6.98 13.00
N GLU A 149 29.78 7.29 13.64
CA GLU A 149 29.10 6.42 14.59
C GLU A 149 27.88 5.72 13.97
N ALA A 150 27.34 4.72 14.67
CA ALA A 150 26.08 4.10 14.28
C ALA A 150 24.91 5.08 14.47
N ALA A 151 23.99 5.11 13.50
CA ALA A 151 22.85 6.03 13.47
C ALA A 151 21.71 5.62 14.44
N THR A 152 22.04 5.28 15.68
CA THR A 152 21.10 4.77 16.69
C THR A 152 19.91 5.70 16.92
N GLU A 153 20.16 7.01 17.02
CA GLU A 153 19.10 7.99 17.25
C GLU A 153 18.18 8.15 16.04
N PHE A 154 18.74 8.09 14.82
CA PHE A 154 17.92 8.01 13.60
C PHE A 154 16.98 6.81 13.63
N PHE A 155 17.49 5.62 14.01
CA PHE A 155 16.65 4.42 14.09
C PHE A 155 15.58 4.53 15.19
N ARG A 156 15.83 5.24 16.29
CA ARG A 156 14.81 5.57 17.30
C ARG A 156 13.71 6.47 16.74
N LEU A 157 14.07 7.53 16.03
CA LEU A 157 13.10 8.44 15.38
C LEU A 157 12.27 7.70 14.32
N GLN A 158 12.94 6.91 13.49
CA GLN A 158 12.31 6.07 12.47
C GLN A 158 11.35 5.04 13.08
N GLN A 159 11.70 4.44 14.22
CA GLN A 159 10.85 3.46 14.89
C GLN A 159 9.46 4.03 15.22
N VAL A 160 9.36 5.29 15.62
CA VAL A 160 8.06 5.95 15.88
C VAL A 160 7.18 5.97 14.64
N VAL A 161 7.77 6.26 13.47
CA VAL A 161 7.06 6.25 12.18
C VAL A 161 6.62 4.83 11.82
N VAL A 162 7.52 3.86 11.97
CA VAL A 162 7.25 2.45 11.68
C VAL A 162 6.15 1.91 12.58
N ASP A 163 6.17 2.21 13.88
CA ASP A 163 5.15 1.79 14.84
C ASP A 163 3.76 2.28 14.44
N ALA A 164 3.64 3.57 14.11
CA ALA A 164 2.36 4.16 13.70
C ALA A 164 1.83 3.51 12.40
N ALA A 165 2.68 3.34 11.39
CA ALA A 165 2.29 2.69 10.14
C ALA A 165 1.96 1.20 10.33
N TRP A 166 2.72 0.50 11.19
CA TRP A 166 2.51 -0.92 11.47
C TRP A 166 1.16 -1.17 12.15
N ALA A 167 0.81 -0.35 13.15
CA ALA A 167 -0.47 -0.46 13.85
C ALA A 167 -1.68 -0.33 12.90
N VAL A 168 -1.61 0.56 11.91
CA VAL A 168 -2.67 0.73 10.89
C VAL A 168 -2.84 -0.54 10.05
N SER A 169 -1.74 -1.11 9.55
CA SER A 169 -1.81 -2.32 8.73
C SER A 169 -2.17 -3.55 9.54
N ALA A 170 -1.49 -3.80 10.64
CA ALA A 170 -1.66 -5.01 11.45
C ALA A 170 -3.07 -5.06 12.06
N GLY A 171 -3.57 -3.94 12.58
CA GLY A 171 -4.92 -3.85 13.12
C GLY A 171 -6.00 -4.08 12.04
N GLY A 172 -5.83 -3.50 10.86
CA GLY A 172 -6.75 -3.70 9.74
C GLY A 172 -6.75 -5.15 9.21
N ASP A 173 -5.57 -5.74 9.06
CA ASP A 173 -5.42 -7.13 8.61
C ASP A 173 -6.03 -8.11 9.62
N ALA A 174 -5.86 -7.85 10.92
CA ALA A 174 -6.45 -8.70 11.94
C ALA A 174 -7.98 -8.57 12.02
N ALA A 175 -8.53 -7.37 11.87
CA ALA A 175 -9.98 -7.18 11.80
C ALA A 175 -10.58 -7.92 10.59
N ARG A 176 -9.83 -8.00 9.48
CA ARG A 176 -10.23 -8.82 8.33
C ARG A 176 -10.24 -10.31 8.67
N ILE A 177 -9.18 -10.83 9.30
CA ILE A 177 -9.11 -12.25 9.69
C ILE A 177 -10.24 -12.61 10.67
N ASP A 178 -10.57 -11.73 11.60
CA ASP A 178 -11.72 -11.89 12.49
C ASP A 178 -13.03 -11.96 11.70
N ALA A 179 -13.22 -11.08 10.73
CA ALA A 179 -14.39 -11.13 9.85
C ALA A 179 -14.47 -12.41 8.99
N GLU A 180 -13.34 -13.03 8.64
CA GLU A 180 -13.28 -14.29 7.89
C GLU A 180 -13.51 -15.52 8.78
N ASN A 181 -12.93 -15.53 10.00
CA ASN A 181 -12.80 -16.73 10.83
C ASN A 181 -13.54 -16.65 12.19
N GLY A 182 -14.15 -15.53 12.53
CA GLY A 182 -14.82 -15.30 13.82
C GLY A 182 -13.88 -15.42 15.04
N THR A 183 -12.60 -15.10 14.87
CA THR A 183 -11.56 -15.30 15.90
C THR A 183 -11.06 -13.94 16.41
N GLU A 184 -11.18 -13.71 17.72
CA GLU A 184 -10.72 -12.48 18.38
C GLU A 184 -9.27 -12.14 18.02
N VAL A 185 -9.05 -10.90 17.58
CA VAL A 185 -7.72 -10.36 17.24
C VAL A 185 -6.79 -10.44 18.47
N PRO A 186 -5.64 -11.16 18.38
CA PRO A 186 -4.66 -11.25 19.46
C PRO A 186 -4.15 -9.88 19.90
N GLU A 187 -3.90 -9.70 21.20
CA GLU A 187 -3.49 -8.40 21.79
C GLU A 187 -2.17 -7.88 21.19
N GLU A 188 -1.28 -8.77 20.78
CA GLU A 188 0.00 -8.47 20.13
C GLU A 188 -0.16 -7.77 18.78
N VAL A 189 -1.31 -7.92 18.13
CA VAL A 189 -1.62 -7.27 16.84
C VAL A 189 -2.29 -5.91 17.02
N ARG A 190 -2.78 -5.60 18.24
CA ARG A 190 -3.39 -4.31 18.59
C ARG A 190 -2.37 -3.25 19.04
N ARG A 191 -1.14 -3.65 19.35
CA ARG A 191 -0.05 -2.75 19.78
C ARG A 191 0.90 -2.45 18.63
#